data_AF-A0A524PXR9-F1
#
_entry.id   AF-A0A524PXR9-F1
#
_cell.length_a   1.000
_cell.length_b   1.000
_cell.length_c   1.000
_cell.angle_alpha   90.00
_cell.angle_beta   90.00
_cell.angle_gamma   90.00
#
_symmetry.space_group_name_H-M   'P 1'
#
loop_
_entity.id
_entity.type
_entity.pdbx_description
1 polymer ?
#
loop_
_entity_poly.entity_id
_entity_poly.type
_entity_poly.pdbx_seq_one_letter_code
_entity_poly.pdbx_strand_id
1 'polypeptide(L)'
;MVVILLFLVLFISLAFHVSYLVRYIQMRLQKYLQRYILTSISNVFISAALIFVTLYRPDQLRKIQFPLMLWLLSGTVMVVMLLLQIAIFRRIYSRSKMPEHYHYNFFGKKVLHGSVLKPVEVGIFFASIPLFLIAGAYFVAKMIRLFF
;
A
#
# COMPACT_ATOMS: atom_id res chain seq x y z
N MET A 1 16.11 -18.38 8.35
CA MET A 1 15.86 -16.98 8.76
C MET A 1 16.24 -16.00 7.65
N VAL A 2 17.38 -16.19 6.96
CA VAL A 2 17.80 -15.34 5.83
C VAL A 2 16.76 -15.29 4.70
N VAL A 3 16.17 -16.42 4.31
CA VAL A 3 15.11 -16.46 3.28
C VAL A 3 13.90 -15.59 3.66
N ILE A 4 13.43 -15.68 4.91
CA ILE A 4 12.30 -14.88 5.42
C ILE A 4 12.66 -13.39 5.42
N LEU A 5 13.87 -13.04 5.84
CA LEU A 5 14.35 -11.66 5.84
C LEU A 5 14.40 -11.08 4.41
N LEU A 6 15.02 -11.81 3.47
CA LEU A 6 15.09 -11.42 2.06
C LEU A 6 13.69 -11.29 1.45
N PHE A 7 12.77 -12.18 1.79
CA PHE A 7 11.39 -12.11 1.35
C PHE A 7 10.67 -10.87 1.90
N LEU A 8 10.85 -10.54 3.19
CA LEU A 8 10.27 -9.33 3.78
C LEU A 8 10.84 -8.05 3.17
N VAL A 9 12.16 -8.01 2.94
CA VAL A 9 12.82 -6.88 2.28
C VAL A 9 12.30 -6.71 0.86
N LEU A 10 12.19 -7.80 0.10
CA LEU A 10 11.62 -7.79 -1.25
C LEU A 10 10.18 -7.28 -1.24
N PHE A 11 9.37 -7.73 -0.27
CA PHE A 11 7.98 -7.32 -0.14
C PHE A 11 7.84 -5.81 0.15
N ILE A 12 8.61 -5.30 1.11
CA ILE A 12 8.64 -3.86 1.43
C ILE A 12 9.13 -3.05 0.22
N SER A 13 10.17 -3.52 -0.46
CA SER A 13 10.71 -2.87 -1.65
C SER A 13 9.71 -2.84 -2.81
N LEU A 14 8.92 -3.90 -3.00
CA LEU A 14 7.79 -3.93 -3.94
C LEU A 14 6.69 -2.92 -3.58
N ALA A 15 6.37 -2.76 -2.30
CA ALA A 15 5.40 -1.76 -1.86
C ALA A 15 5.88 -0.33 -2.19
N PHE A 16 7.16 -0.04 -1.93
CA PHE A 16 7.76 1.25 -2.33
C PHE A 16 7.78 1.42 -3.85
N HIS A 17 8.12 0.37 -4.59
CA HIS A 17 8.15 0.36 -6.05
C HIS A 17 6.80 0.77 -6.66
N VAL A 18 5.71 0.13 -6.21
CA VAL A 18 4.34 0.49 -6.62
C VAL A 18 4.00 1.92 -6.20
N SER A 19 4.40 2.34 -5.00
CA SER A 19 4.15 3.71 -4.52
C SER A 19 4.81 4.78 -5.40
N TYR A 20 6.02 4.52 -5.91
CA TYR A 20 6.72 5.45 -6.80
C TYR A 20 6.06 5.53 -8.16
N LEU A 21 5.56 4.42 -8.70
CA LEU A 21 4.79 4.41 -9.94
C LEU A 21 3.52 5.25 -9.81
N VAL A 22 2.74 5.05 -8.75
CA VAL A 22 1.51 5.81 -8.50
C VAL A 22 1.82 7.31 -8.37
N ARG A 23 2.87 7.68 -7.63
CA ARG A 23 3.28 9.09 -7.50
C ARG A 23 3.77 9.69 -8.80
N TYR A 24 4.49 8.92 -9.62
CA TYR A 24 4.92 9.36 -10.94
C TYR A 24 3.74 9.62 -11.87
N ILE A 25 2.74 8.72 -11.89
CA ILE A 25 1.52 8.90 -12.70
C ILE A 25 0.77 10.17 -12.26
N GLN A 26 0.70 10.44 -10.95
CA GLN A 26 -0.02 11.58 -10.40
C GLN A 26 0.71 12.92 -10.59
N MET A 27 2.01 12.97 -10.33
CA MET A 27 2.78 14.23 -10.29
C MET A 27 3.64 14.47 -11.53
N ARG A 28 3.90 13.42 -12.34
CA ARG A 28 4.77 13.44 -13.53
C ARG A 28 6.19 13.97 -13.30
N LEU A 29 6.67 13.92 -12.04
CA LEU A 29 8.02 14.37 -11.68
C LEU A 29 9.06 13.30 -11.95
N GLN A 30 10.15 13.65 -12.66
CA GLN A 30 11.27 12.76 -13.01
C GLN A 30 11.88 12.03 -11.80
N LYS A 31 11.92 12.68 -10.63
CA LYS A 31 12.41 12.08 -9.38
C LYS A 31 11.72 10.76 -9.02
N TYR A 32 10.41 10.64 -9.28
CA TYR A 32 9.67 9.40 -8.99
C TYR A 32 9.94 8.30 -10.03
N LEU A 33 10.19 8.68 -11.29
CA LEU A 33 10.60 7.74 -12.33
C LEU A 33 11.99 7.15 -12.03
N GLN A 34 12.95 7.98 -11.67
CA GLN A 34 14.30 7.54 -11.29
C GLN A 34 14.25 6.58 -10.09
N ARG A 35 13.48 6.91 -9.05
CA ARG A 35 13.29 6.04 -7.88
C ARG A 35 12.58 4.74 -8.24
N TYR A 36 11.58 4.78 -9.12
CA TYR A 36 10.91 3.59 -9.63
C TYR A 36 11.92 2.66 -10.32
N ILE A 37 12.74 3.17 -11.25
CA ILE A 37 13.79 2.40 -11.94
C ILE A 37 14.78 1.79 -10.94
N LEU A 38 15.26 2.58 -9.98
CA LEU A 38 16.20 2.09 -8.95
C LEU A 38 15.59 0.95 -8.12
N THR A 39 14.33 1.08 -7.73
CA THR A 39 13.61 0.01 -7.02
C THR A 39 13.38 -1.23 -7.89
N SER A 40 13.15 -1.08 -9.21
CA SER A 40 13.09 -2.24 -10.12
C SER A 40 14.40 -3.02 -10.09
N ILE A 41 15.51 -2.31 -10.28
CA ILE A 41 16.85 -2.91 -10.30
C ILE A 41 17.13 -3.60 -8.96
N SER A 42 16.85 -2.92 -7.85
CA SER A 42 17.03 -3.49 -6.50
C SER A 42 16.19 -4.74 -6.29
N ASN A 43 14.92 -4.73 -6.72
CA ASN A 43 14.03 -5.89 -6.61
C ASN A 43 14.54 -7.08 -7.42
N VAL A 44 15.09 -6.86 -8.61
CA VAL A 44 15.72 -7.92 -9.42
C VAL A 44 16.90 -8.53 -8.67
N PHE A 45 17.79 -7.72 -8.11
CA PHE A 45 18.94 -8.24 -7.35
C PHE A 45 18.53 -8.99 -6.08
N ILE A 46 17.56 -8.46 -5.32
CA ILE A 46 17.03 -9.14 -4.12
C ILE A 46 16.36 -10.46 -4.51
N SER A 47 15.60 -10.50 -5.61
CA SER A 47 14.96 -11.72 -6.10
C SER A 47 15.99 -12.75 -6.57
N ALA A 48 17.04 -12.33 -7.27
CA ALA A 48 18.14 -13.20 -7.67
C ALA A 48 18.87 -13.79 -6.45
N ALA A 49 19.17 -12.95 -5.44
CA ALA A 49 19.75 -13.40 -4.18
C ALA A 49 18.83 -14.39 -3.45
N LEU A 50 17.52 -14.12 -3.42
CA LEU A 50 16.53 -15.02 -2.83
C LEU A 50 16.52 -16.37 -3.55
N ILE A 51 16.49 -16.40 -4.88
CA ILE A 51 16.56 -17.63 -5.68
C ILE A 51 17.86 -18.39 -5.38
N PHE A 52 19.00 -17.71 -5.41
CA PHE A 52 20.30 -18.32 -5.14
C PHE A 52 20.38 -18.97 -3.76
N VAL A 53 20.00 -18.24 -2.70
CA VAL A 53 19.99 -18.75 -1.33
C VAL A 53 19.03 -19.93 -1.19
N THR A 54 17.89 -19.86 -1.86
CA THR A 54 16.85 -20.90 -1.83
C THR A 54 17.30 -22.19 -2.51
N LEU A 55 18.02 -22.10 -3.63
CA LEU A 55 18.60 -23.25 -4.32
C LEU A 55 19.73 -23.89 -3.50
N TYR A 56 20.58 -23.09 -2.87
CA TYR A 56 21.72 -23.59 -2.09
C TYR A 56 21.31 -24.16 -0.73
N ARG A 57 20.24 -23.64 -0.11
CA ARG A 57 19.73 -24.07 1.21
C ARG A 57 18.23 -24.36 1.19
N PRO A 58 17.80 -25.42 0.49
CA PRO A 58 16.38 -25.78 0.39
C PRO A 58 15.78 -26.21 1.74
N ASP A 59 16.61 -26.61 2.71
CA ASP A 59 16.17 -26.90 4.07
C ASP A 59 15.55 -25.66 4.76
N GLN A 60 15.94 -24.45 4.36
CA GLN A 60 15.35 -23.22 4.89
C GLN A 60 13.91 -23.00 4.40
N LEU A 61 13.56 -23.43 3.17
CA LEU A 61 12.18 -23.37 2.68
C LEU A 61 11.25 -24.22 3.53
N ARG A 62 11.69 -25.43 3.92
CA ARG A 62 10.91 -26.36 4.74
C ARG A 62 10.64 -25.82 6.14
N LYS A 63 11.49 -24.92 6.62
CA LYS A 63 11.36 -24.23 7.91
C LYS A 63 10.43 -23.02 7.83
N ILE A 64 10.00 -22.59 6.63
CA ILE A 64 9.05 -21.48 6.49
C ILE A 64 7.70 -21.95 6.98
N GLN A 65 7.25 -21.36 8.08
CA GLN A 65 5.87 -21.51 8.52
C GLN A 65 5.00 -20.66 7.61
N PHE A 66 4.38 -21.30 6.62
CA PHE A 66 3.44 -20.65 5.70
C PHE A 66 2.36 -19.81 6.42
N PRO A 67 1.79 -20.22 7.57
CA PRO A 67 0.86 -19.39 8.33
C PRO A 67 1.46 -18.06 8.81
N LEU A 68 2.73 -18.06 9.25
CA LEU A 68 3.42 -16.86 9.68
C LEU A 68 3.65 -15.91 8.50
N MET A 69 4.02 -16.46 7.33
CA MET A 69 4.24 -15.68 6.12
C MET A 69 2.95 -15.02 5.62
N LEU A 70 1.84 -15.78 5.58
CA LEU A 70 0.53 -15.23 5.24
C LEU A 70 0.08 -14.15 6.24
N TRP A 71 0.35 -14.36 7.53
CA TRP A 71 0.05 -13.36 8.55
C TRP A 71 0.81 -12.05 8.31
N LEU A 72 2.12 -12.11 8.09
CA LEU A 72 2.94 -10.93 7.78
C LEU A 72 2.49 -10.23 6.48
N LEU A 73 2.17 -11.02 5.45
CA LEU A 73 1.67 -10.52 4.17
C LEU A 73 0.36 -9.76 4.36
N SER A 74 -0.60 -10.36 5.06
CA SER A 74 -1.91 -9.76 5.35
C SER A 74 -1.80 -8.46 6.15
N GLY A 75 -0.93 -8.43 7.17
CA GLY A 75 -0.70 -7.22 7.97
C GLY A 75 -0.11 -6.10 7.13
N THR A 76 0.82 -6.43 6.23
CA THR A 76 1.39 -5.42 5.34
C THR A 76 0.37 -4.90 4.34
N VAL A 77 -0.44 -5.77 3.72
CA VAL A 77 -1.54 -5.34 2.83
C VAL A 77 -2.52 -4.44 3.57
N MET A 78 -2.92 -4.81 4.78
CA MET A 78 -3.79 -3.99 5.64
C MET A 78 -3.19 -2.61 5.88
N VAL A 79 -1.92 -2.52 6.30
CA VAL A 79 -1.25 -1.23 6.56
C VAL A 79 -1.16 -0.38 5.29
N VAL A 80 -0.83 -0.97 4.14
CA VAL A 80 -0.77 -0.26 2.86
C VAL A 80 -2.12 0.32 2.47
N MET A 81 -3.20 -0.47 2.60
CA MET A 81 -4.56 0.01 2.31
C MET A 81 -5.00 1.11 3.27
N LEU A 82 -4.66 1.00 4.56
CA LEU A 82 -4.94 2.04 5.55
C LEU A 82 -4.22 3.36 5.21
N LEU A 83 -2.93 3.29 4.88
CA LEU A 83 -2.15 4.47 4.48
C LEU A 83 -2.70 5.11 3.20
N LEU A 84 -3.16 4.31 2.24
CA LEU A 84 -3.82 4.77 1.03
C LEU A 84 -5.11 5.55 1.36
N GLN A 85 -5.97 4.99 2.22
CA GLN A 85 -7.21 5.63 2.67
C GLN A 85 -6.92 6.94 3.41
N ILE A 86 -5.97 6.94 4.35
CA ILE A 86 -5.54 8.15 5.07
C ILE A 86 -5.04 9.22 4.09
N ALA A 87 -4.24 8.84 3.09
CA ALA A 87 -3.72 9.78 2.10
C ALA A 87 -4.83 10.40 1.25
N ILE A 88 -5.82 9.61 0.83
CA ILE A 88 -7.01 10.10 0.11
C ILE A 88 -7.80 11.06 1.01
N PHE A 89 -8.07 10.67 2.24
CA PHE A 89 -8.83 11.49 3.20
C PHE A 89 -8.14 12.83 3.47
N ARG A 90 -6.82 12.84 3.69
CA ARG A 90 -6.03 14.07 3.87
C ARG A 90 -6.13 15.01 2.67
N ARG A 91 -6.09 14.47 1.44
CA ARG A 91 -6.26 15.28 0.22
C ARG A 91 -7.67 15.87 0.11
N ILE A 92 -8.70 15.07 0.37
CA ILE A 92 -10.10 15.52 0.37
C ILE A 92 -10.31 16.61 1.42
N TYR A 93 -9.81 16.41 2.64
CA TYR A 93 -9.90 17.37 3.74
C TYR A 93 -9.15 18.68 3.44
N SER A 94 -7.99 18.61 2.79
CA SER A 94 -7.31 19.83 2.34
C SER A 94 -8.13 20.58 1.30
N ARG A 95 -8.76 19.88 0.35
CA ARG A 95 -9.61 20.51 -0.69
C ARG A 95 -10.91 21.06 -0.13
N SER A 96 -11.51 20.41 0.86
CA SER A 96 -12.74 20.90 1.48
C SER A 96 -12.56 22.24 2.20
N LYS A 97 -11.33 22.66 2.50
CA LYS A 97 -11.05 23.99 3.09
C LYS A 97 -10.90 25.10 2.06
N MET A 98 -10.71 24.79 0.78
CA MET A 98 -10.48 25.81 -0.24
C MET A 98 -11.80 26.46 -0.69
N PRO A 99 -11.86 27.79 -0.83
CA PRO A 99 -13.08 28.53 -1.15
C PRO A 99 -13.64 28.17 -2.55
N GLU A 100 -12.77 27.79 -3.48
CA GLU A 100 -13.11 27.39 -4.86
C GLU A 100 -14.03 26.16 -4.93
N HIS A 101 -14.05 25.37 -3.85
CA HIS A 101 -14.86 24.16 -3.75
C HIS A 101 -16.20 24.38 -3.04
N TYR A 102 -16.61 25.64 -2.88
CA TYR A 102 -17.91 25.98 -2.30
C TYR A 102 -18.79 26.70 -3.31
N HIS A 103 -20.09 26.43 -3.20
CA HIS A 103 -21.12 27.20 -3.89
C HIS A 103 -22.22 27.56 -2.90
N TYR A 104 -23.01 28.58 -3.22
CA TYR A 104 -24.21 28.90 -2.45
C TYR A 104 -25.38 28.11 -3.02
N ASN A 105 -26.15 27.45 -2.14
CA ASN A 105 -27.39 26.80 -2.54
C ASN A 105 -28.52 27.83 -2.73
N PHE A 106 -29.69 27.37 -3.15
CA PHE A 106 -30.89 28.20 -3.32
C PHE A 106 -31.27 29.03 -2.07
N PHE A 107 -30.90 28.55 -0.87
CA PHE A 107 -31.16 29.23 0.41
C PHE A 107 -30.01 30.14 0.86
N GLY A 108 -29.04 30.43 -0.01
CA GLY A 108 -27.86 31.24 0.34
C GLY A 108 -26.92 30.58 1.35
N LYS A 109 -27.06 29.27 1.61
CA LYS A 109 -26.13 28.53 2.48
C LYS A 109 -24.93 28.07 1.68
N LYS A 110 -23.74 28.22 2.26
CA LYS A 110 -22.47 27.74 1.71
C LYS A 110 -22.42 26.21 1.78
N VAL A 111 -22.37 25.53 0.64
CA VAL A 111 -22.34 24.07 0.52
C VAL A 111 -21.11 23.62 -0.27
N LEU A 112 -20.55 22.48 0.11
CA LEU A 112 -19.43 21.85 -0.61
C LEU A 112 -19.85 21.41 -2.01
N HIS A 113 -19.05 21.77 -2.99
CA HIS A 113 -19.22 21.34 -4.38
C HIS A 113 -18.63 19.93 -4.58
N GLY A 114 -19.20 19.15 -5.49
CA GLY A 114 -18.71 17.80 -5.83
C GLY A 114 -17.27 17.77 -6.37
N SER A 115 -16.73 18.93 -6.76
CA SER A 115 -15.34 19.09 -7.24
C SER A 115 -14.27 18.78 -6.18
N VAL A 116 -14.66 18.67 -4.90
CA VAL A 116 -13.78 18.21 -3.82
C VAL A 116 -13.35 16.75 -4.00
N LEU A 117 -14.21 15.92 -4.60
CA LEU A 117 -13.98 14.50 -4.80
C LEU A 117 -13.59 14.23 -6.25
N LYS A 118 -12.38 13.69 -6.47
CA LYS A 118 -11.99 13.22 -7.80
C LYS A 118 -12.51 11.79 -8.01
N PRO A 119 -13.18 11.48 -9.14
CA PRO A 119 -13.73 10.14 -9.40
C PRO A 119 -12.71 9.00 -9.21
N VAL A 120 -11.47 9.23 -9.63
CA VAL A 120 -10.36 8.26 -9.46
C VAL A 120 -10.05 8.00 -7.99
N GLU A 121 -10.06 9.02 -7.13
CA GLU A 121 -9.81 8.84 -5.68
C GLU A 121 -10.95 8.09 -5.01
N VAL A 122 -12.19 8.34 -5.43
CA VAL A 122 -13.37 7.60 -4.95
C VAL A 122 -13.29 6.14 -5.36
N GLY A 123 -12.98 5.86 -6.63
CA GLY A 123 -12.83 4.48 -7.13
C GLY A 123 -11.73 3.72 -6.39
N ILE A 124 -10.56 4.33 -6.21
CA ILE A 124 -9.45 3.72 -5.45
C ILE A 124 -9.83 3.49 -3.99
N PHE A 125 -10.53 4.44 -3.36
CA PHE A 125 -10.98 4.30 -1.98
C PHE A 125 -11.90 3.09 -1.82
N PHE A 126 -12.95 2.97 -2.64
CA PHE A 126 -13.87 1.83 -2.57
C PHE A 126 -13.19 0.51 -2.92
N ALA A 127 -12.29 0.48 -3.91
CA ALA A 127 -11.53 -0.71 -4.25
C ALA A 127 -10.60 -1.17 -3.11
N SER A 128 -10.11 -0.23 -2.29
CA SER A 128 -9.24 -0.55 -1.15
C SER A 128 -9.98 -1.19 0.03
N ILE A 129 -11.28 -0.96 0.18
CA ILE A 129 -12.06 -1.40 1.36
C ILE A 129 -12.11 -2.93 1.46
N PRO A 130 -12.52 -3.71 0.43
CA PRO A 130 -12.55 -5.17 0.53
C PRO A 130 -11.18 -5.76 0.88
N LEU A 131 -10.12 -5.25 0.25
CA LEU A 131 -8.75 -5.71 0.50
C LEU A 131 -8.31 -5.40 1.94
N PHE A 132 -8.60 -4.20 2.43
CA PHE A 132 -8.32 -3.80 3.81
C PHE A 132 -9.05 -4.68 4.81
N LEU A 133 -10.35 -4.94 4.59
CA LEU A 133 -11.17 -5.71 5.51
C LEU A 133 -10.76 -7.19 5.52
N ILE A 134 -10.55 -7.82 4.37
CA ILE A 134 -10.16 -9.23 4.29
C ILE A 134 -8.76 -9.43 4.91
N ALA A 135 -7.78 -8.61 4.49
CA ALA A 135 -6.42 -8.73 4.99
C ALA A 135 -6.34 -8.35 6.48
N GLY A 136 -7.05 -7.31 6.88
CA GLY A 136 -7.10 -6.84 8.27
C GLY A 136 -7.80 -7.82 9.20
N ALA A 137 -8.94 -8.39 8.80
CA ALA A 137 -9.63 -9.40 9.58
C ALA A 137 -8.74 -10.63 9.82
N TYR A 138 -8.06 -11.13 8.77
CA TYR A 138 -7.13 -12.24 8.93
C TYR A 138 -5.95 -11.89 9.85
N PHE A 139 -5.34 -10.72 9.65
CA PHE A 139 -4.21 -10.26 10.44
C PHE A 139 -4.58 -10.13 11.93
N VAL A 140 -5.68 -9.44 12.22
CA VAL A 140 -6.17 -9.22 13.59
C VAL A 140 -6.61 -10.53 14.23
N ALA A 141 -7.36 -11.39 13.54
CA ALA A 141 -7.80 -12.68 14.09
C ALA A 141 -6.60 -13.57 14.48
N LYS A 142 -5.56 -13.61 13.64
CA LYS A 142 -4.32 -14.33 13.95
C LYS A 142 -3.51 -13.66 15.05
N MET A 143 -3.46 -12.32 15.09
CA MET A 143 -2.80 -11.58 16.17
C MET A 143 -3.47 -11.88 17.51
N ILE A 144 -4.81 -11.86 17.57
CA ILE A 144 -5.56 -12.22 18.78
C ILE A 144 -5.17 -13.63 19.21
N ARG A 145 -5.28 -14.64 18.33
CA ARG A 145 -4.93 -16.03 18.64
C ARG A 145 -3.47 -16.24 19.12
N LEU A 146 -2.54 -15.38 18.74
CA LEU A 146 -1.13 -15.49 19.11
C LEU A 146 -0.80 -14.82 20.45
N PHE A 147 -1.56 -13.79 20.83
CA PHE A 147 -1.28 -12.94 21.99
C PHE A 147 -2.34 -13.01 23.10
N PHE A 148 -3.52 -13.60 22.82
CA PHE A 148 -4.64 -13.81 23.74
C PHE A 148 -5.14 -15.24 23.61
#